data_AF-A0A3L7RIP9-F1
#
_entry.id   AF-A0A3L7RIP9-F1
#
_cell.length_a   1.000
_cell.length_b   1.000
_cell.length_c   1.000
_cell.angle_alpha   90.00
_cell.angle_beta   90.00
_cell.angle_gamma   90.00
#
_symmetry.space_group_name_H-M   'P 1'
#
loop_
_entity.id
_entity.type
_entity.pdbx_description
1 polymer ?
#
loop_
_entity_poly.entity_id
_entity_poly.type
_entity_poly.pdbx_seq_one_letter_code
_entity_poly.pdbx_strand_id
1 'polypeptide(L)'
;MTSSGLSLLQFDNQFTGCLPGDPEEKNFRRQVRGACYSRVLPTKVAQPQLIGYSREVAELLDLPPEPIDAQEFAEVFSGNVQLDGMDPFAMCYGGHQFGNWAGQLGDGRAINLGEVINSNGQRWMLQLKGAGPTPYSRTADGLAVLRSSVREFLCSEAMFHLGVPTTRALSLVLTGEQVVRDMFYDGNPQREPGAIVCRVAPSFTRFGNFEILASRRDNDNLQKLIDHTIRVDFPHLGAPSPEVYEKWFAEICRTTADMIVGWMRVGFVHGVMNTDNMSILGLTIDYGPYGWLEDYDPNWTPNTTDAAGRRYRYGQQPQIAMWNLVQLANALAPIFDSVVPLQRGIDLYSTHFNEACQNMLAAKLGLVYDASLDDKALSDDLLELMQEIETDMTIFYRRLATLKFDGGVNASEQDVENAFVTALADAWYKPEQVTAEYRVKLMQWIHRYRARVDQVG
;
A
#
# COMPACT_ATOMS: atom_id res chain seq x y z
N MET A 1 -28.13 -25.12 17.00
CA MET A 1 -27.51 -24.16 16.07
C MET A 1 -26.09 -23.96 16.57
N THR A 2 -25.12 -24.56 15.89
CA THR A 2 -23.71 -24.24 16.12
C THR A 2 -23.54 -22.76 15.75
N SER A 3 -23.24 -21.91 16.73
CA SER A 3 -22.87 -20.52 16.48
C SER A 3 -21.72 -20.54 15.48
N SER A 4 -21.96 -19.96 14.32
CA SER A 4 -20.90 -19.71 13.35
C SER A 4 -19.91 -18.80 14.05
N GLY A 5 -18.61 -19.09 13.97
CA GLY A 5 -17.60 -18.28 14.67
C GLY A 5 -17.69 -16.78 14.32
N LEU A 6 -18.43 -16.42 13.27
CA LEU A 6 -18.72 -15.06 12.85
C LEU A 6 -19.56 -14.25 13.84
N SER A 7 -20.43 -14.89 14.64
CA SER A 7 -21.19 -14.18 15.69
C SER A 7 -20.30 -13.70 16.85
N LEU A 8 -19.01 -14.04 16.86
CA LEU A 8 -18.04 -13.56 17.83
C LEU A 8 -17.55 -12.13 17.51
N LEU A 9 -17.74 -11.66 16.27
CA LEU A 9 -17.33 -10.31 15.88
C LEU A 9 -18.12 -9.26 16.66
N GLN A 10 -17.40 -8.34 17.30
CA GLN A 10 -17.98 -7.23 18.04
C GLN A 10 -17.81 -5.95 17.23
N PHE A 11 -18.92 -5.38 16.75
CA PHE A 11 -18.90 -4.14 15.97
C PHE A 11 -19.03 -2.89 16.86
N ASP A 12 -18.22 -1.88 16.56
CA ASP A 12 -18.23 -0.55 17.17
C ASP A 12 -17.95 0.50 16.09
N ASN A 13 -18.99 0.90 15.36
CA ASN A 13 -18.87 1.73 14.14
C ASN A 13 -18.64 3.22 14.46
N GLN A 14 -17.46 3.57 14.94
CA GLN A 14 -17.05 4.94 15.27
C GLN A 14 -17.10 5.88 14.07
N PHE A 15 -16.72 5.42 12.87
CA PHE A 15 -16.69 6.27 11.68
C PHE A 15 -18.09 6.76 11.34
N THR A 16 -19.08 5.86 11.27
CA THR A 16 -20.46 6.25 10.97
C THR A 16 -21.18 6.87 12.17
N GLY A 17 -20.80 6.51 13.40
CA GLY A 17 -21.36 7.07 14.63
C GLY A 17 -20.92 8.49 14.95
N CYS A 18 -19.72 8.91 14.51
CA CYS A 18 -19.14 10.21 14.86
C CYS A 18 -19.06 11.22 13.71
N LEU A 19 -19.07 10.78 12.46
CA LEU A 19 -18.93 11.65 11.30
C LEU A 19 -20.28 11.94 10.61
N PRO A 20 -20.41 13.07 9.90
CA PRO A 20 -21.64 13.40 9.18
C PRO A 20 -21.87 12.42 8.04
N GLY A 21 -23.02 11.74 8.07
CA GLY A 21 -23.51 10.89 6.99
C GLY A 21 -24.34 11.66 5.97
N ASP A 22 -24.35 11.17 4.74
CA ASP A 22 -25.24 11.64 3.68
C ASP A 22 -26.70 11.35 4.07
N PRO A 23 -27.58 12.37 4.11
CA PRO A 23 -28.99 12.16 4.45
C PRO A 23 -29.78 11.43 3.36
N GLU A 24 -29.25 11.30 2.14
CA GLU A 24 -29.91 10.55 1.07
C GLU A 24 -29.61 9.04 1.19
N GLU A 25 -30.65 8.28 1.53
CA GLU A 25 -30.58 6.83 1.74
C GLU A 25 -30.63 6.02 0.43
N LYS A 26 -31.12 6.60 -0.68
CA LYS A 26 -31.21 5.87 -1.94
C LYS A 26 -29.84 5.70 -2.57
N ASN A 27 -29.54 4.47 -3.01
CA ASN A 27 -28.31 4.17 -3.73
C ASN A 27 -28.44 4.50 -5.23
N PHE A 28 -27.91 5.65 -5.62
CA PHE A 28 -27.72 6.04 -7.02
C PHE A 28 -26.52 6.97 -7.14
N ARG A 29 -25.84 6.93 -8.28
CA ARG A 29 -24.62 7.72 -8.57
C ARG A 29 -24.91 9.21 -8.49
N ARG A 30 -24.15 9.96 -7.70
CA ARG A 30 -24.34 11.42 -7.50
C ARG A 30 -23.10 12.09 -6.90
N GLN A 31 -23.11 13.41 -6.91
CA GLN A 31 -22.23 14.20 -6.05
C GLN A 31 -22.82 14.25 -4.63
N VAL A 32 -22.03 13.92 -3.62
CA VAL A 32 -22.38 13.93 -2.20
C VAL A 32 -21.61 15.07 -1.54
N ARG A 33 -22.29 15.98 -0.85
CA ARG A 33 -21.69 17.16 -0.19
C ARG A 33 -22.10 17.20 1.28
N GLY A 34 -21.26 17.80 2.14
CA GLY A 34 -21.55 17.96 3.56
C GLY A 34 -21.54 16.65 4.37
N ALA A 35 -20.93 15.60 3.83
CA ALA A 35 -20.90 14.27 4.43
C ALA A 35 -19.56 13.56 4.15
N CYS A 36 -19.15 12.70 5.08
CA CYS A 36 -17.95 11.85 4.99
C CYS A 36 -18.25 10.48 4.39
N TYR A 37 -19.51 10.05 4.38
CA TYR A 37 -19.94 8.76 3.84
C TYR A 37 -21.40 8.77 3.41
N SER A 38 -21.81 7.75 2.65
CA SER A 38 -23.22 7.41 2.43
C SER A 38 -23.46 5.97 2.88
N ARG A 39 -24.57 5.71 3.58
CA ARG A 39 -24.99 4.33 3.89
C ARG A 39 -25.37 3.62 2.60
N VAL A 40 -24.85 2.42 2.42
CA VAL A 40 -25.11 1.62 1.22
C VAL A 40 -24.92 0.15 1.55
N LEU A 41 -25.91 -0.67 1.18
CA LEU A 41 -25.82 -2.11 1.32
C LEU A 41 -25.07 -2.73 0.13
N PRO A 42 -24.28 -3.79 0.36
CA PRO A 42 -23.75 -4.63 -0.72
C PRO A 42 -24.85 -5.14 -1.65
N THR A 43 -24.49 -5.31 -2.93
CA THR A 43 -25.36 -5.99 -3.90
C THR A 43 -25.26 -7.49 -3.69
N LYS A 44 -26.40 -8.15 -3.47
CA LYS A 44 -26.44 -9.61 -3.32
C LYS A 44 -25.98 -10.29 -4.60
N VAL A 45 -25.08 -11.25 -4.46
CA VAL A 45 -24.53 -12.04 -5.55
C VAL A 45 -25.22 -13.39 -5.70
N ALA A 46 -25.15 -13.99 -6.89
CA ALA A 46 -25.94 -15.16 -7.25
C ALA A 46 -25.49 -16.45 -6.54
N GLN A 47 -24.19 -16.72 -6.50
CA GLN A 47 -23.62 -17.96 -5.97
C GLN A 47 -22.27 -17.66 -5.29
N PRO A 48 -22.28 -17.14 -4.05
CA PRO A 48 -21.05 -16.84 -3.33
C PRO A 48 -20.28 -18.13 -3.06
N GLN A 49 -19.02 -18.18 -3.49
CA GLN A 49 -18.12 -19.33 -3.27
C GLN A 49 -16.77 -18.85 -2.74
N LEU A 50 -16.39 -19.31 -1.54
CA LEU A 50 -15.08 -19.02 -0.96
C LEU A 50 -13.97 -19.70 -1.78
N ILE A 51 -13.01 -18.90 -2.25
CA ILE A 51 -11.83 -19.37 -2.99
C ILE A 51 -10.60 -19.45 -2.08
N GLY A 52 -10.45 -18.48 -1.19
CA GLY A 52 -9.34 -18.42 -0.25
C GLY A 52 -9.62 -17.44 0.87
N TYR A 53 -8.90 -17.61 1.98
CA TYR A 53 -8.95 -16.72 3.12
C TYR A 53 -7.57 -16.70 3.81
N SER A 54 -7.26 -15.60 4.51
CA SER A 54 -6.02 -15.48 5.28
C SER A 54 -6.26 -15.92 6.73
N ARG A 55 -5.60 -17.00 7.14
CA ARG A 55 -5.70 -17.54 8.51
C ARG A 55 -5.27 -16.51 9.56
N GLU A 56 -4.15 -15.83 9.33
CA GLU A 56 -3.64 -14.83 10.27
C GLU A 56 -4.57 -13.62 10.40
N VAL A 57 -5.27 -13.25 9.33
CA VAL A 57 -6.27 -12.17 9.38
C VAL A 57 -7.56 -12.63 10.07
N ALA A 58 -7.95 -13.91 9.92
CA ALA A 58 -9.05 -14.45 10.71
C ALA A 58 -8.71 -14.43 12.21
N GLU A 59 -7.52 -14.90 12.59
CA GLU A 59 -7.03 -14.86 13.99
C GLU A 59 -6.93 -13.43 14.53
N LEU A 60 -6.49 -12.47 13.71
CA LEU A 60 -6.45 -11.05 14.06
C LEU A 60 -7.83 -10.49 14.50
N LEU A 61 -8.89 -11.04 13.94
CA LEU A 61 -10.29 -10.67 14.18
C LEU A 61 -10.96 -11.59 15.21
N ASP A 62 -10.18 -12.41 15.94
CA ASP A 62 -10.63 -13.46 16.86
C ASP A 62 -11.57 -14.50 16.22
N LEU A 63 -11.51 -14.65 14.91
CA LEU A 63 -12.21 -15.70 14.19
C LEU A 63 -11.40 -17.00 14.24
N PRO A 64 -12.08 -18.16 14.17
CA PRO A 64 -11.39 -19.44 14.01
C PRO A 64 -10.47 -19.44 12.77
N PRO A 65 -9.30 -20.12 12.85
CA PRO A 65 -8.32 -20.16 11.76
C PRO A 65 -8.78 -20.94 10.52
N GLU A 66 -9.90 -21.65 10.63
CA GLU A 66 -10.62 -22.26 9.52
C GLU A 66 -12.11 -21.91 9.65
N PRO A 67 -12.78 -21.46 8.57
CA PRO A 67 -14.21 -21.21 8.61
C PRO A 67 -14.96 -22.47 9.02
N ILE A 68 -15.72 -22.37 10.12
CA ILE A 68 -16.56 -23.48 10.61
C ILE A 68 -17.62 -23.85 9.56
N ASP A 69 -18.18 -22.83 8.89
CA ASP A 69 -19.06 -22.96 7.74
C ASP A 69 -18.53 -22.07 6.60
N ALA A 70 -17.98 -22.69 5.56
CA ALA A 70 -17.41 -21.98 4.42
C ALA A 70 -18.48 -21.27 3.56
N GLN A 71 -19.71 -21.78 3.55
CA GLN A 71 -20.79 -21.18 2.77
C GLN A 71 -21.31 -19.92 3.46
N GLU A 72 -21.55 -19.99 4.76
CA GLU A 72 -21.95 -18.81 5.55
C GLU A 72 -20.86 -17.73 5.51
N PHE A 73 -19.58 -18.14 5.63
CA PHE A 73 -18.45 -17.22 5.50
C PHE A 73 -18.43 -16.54 4.13
N ALA A 74 -18.67 -17.29 3.05
CA ALA A 74 -18.78 -16.72 1.70
C ALA A 74 -19.96 -15.75 1.59
N GLU A 75 -21.11 -16.08 2.17
CA GLU A 75 -22.31 -15.24 2.13
C GLU A 75 -22.15 -13.91 2.90
N VAL A 76 -21.48 -13.93 4.05
CA VAL A 76 -21.19 -12.70 4.81
C VAL A 76 -20.17 -11.85 4.06
N PHE A 77 -19.05 -12.43 3.63
CA PHE A 77 -17.97 -11.68 3.00
C PHE A 77 -18.15 -11.46 1.49
N SER A 78 -19.27 -11.89 0.91
CA SER A 78 -19.80 -11.39 -0.36
C SER A 78 -20.86 -10.31 -0.19
N GLY A 79 -21.33 -10.06 1.04
CA GLY A 79 -22.39 -9.11 1.34
C GLY A 79 -23.82 -9.64 1.11
N ASN A 80 -24.02 -10.95 1.00
CA ASN A 80 -25.35 -11.57 0.90
C ASN A 80 -26.08 -11.61 2.24
N VAL A 81 -25.31 -11.78 3.32
CA VAL A 81 -25.78 -11.80 4.72
C VAL A 81 -25.10 -10.67 5.48
N GLN A 82 -25.90 -9.90 6.21
CA GLN A 82 -25.42 -8.87 7.12
C GLN A 82 -25.48 -9.43 8.55
N LEU A 83 -24.36 -9.34 9.27
CA LEU A 83 -24.30 -9.72 10.68
C LEU A 83 -24.88 -8.60 11.57
N ASP A 84 -25.32 -8.97 12.75
CA ASP A 84 -25.75 -8.01 13.77
C ASP A 84 -24.59 -7.06 14.11
N GLY A 85 -24.88 -5.75 14.14
CA GLY A 85 -23.91 -4.70 14.43
C GLY A 85 -23.19 -4.11 13.20
N MET A 86 -23.25 -4.73 12.03
CA MET A 86 -22.76 -4.10 10.80
C MET A 86 -23.57 -2.83 10.46
N ASP A 87 -22.88 -1.77 10.02
CA ASP A 87 -23.49 -0.52 9.49
C ASP A 87 -22.88 -0.20 8.12
N PRO A 88 -23.32 -0.86 7.03
CA PRO A 88 -22.62 -0.77 5.76
C PRO A 88 -22.62 0.63 5.11
N PHE A 89 -21.45 1.08 4.66
CA PHE A 89 -21.26 2.42 4.11
C PHE A 89 -20.15 2.53 3.06
N ALA A 90 -20.22 3.57 2.24
CA ALA A 90 -19.17 3.93 1.29
C ALA A 90 -18.62 5.33 1.64
N MET A 91 -17.30 5.47 1.71
CA MET A 91 -16.64 6.74 2.05
C MET A 91 -16.69 7.74 0.90
N CYS A 92 -16.86 9.02 1.25
CA CYS A 92 -16.71 10.16 0.35
C CYS A 92 -15.28 10.68 0.42
N TYR A 93 -14.58 10.70 -0.72
CA TYR A 93 -13.27 11.33 -0.88
C TYR A 93 -13.14 11.91 -2.29
N GLY A 94 -12.11 12.74 -2.47
CA GLY A 94 -11.65 13.25 -3.75
C GLY A 94 -10.20 12.83 -3.95
N GLY A 95 -9.51 13.45 -4.89
CA GLY A 95 -8.08 13.20 -5.05
C GLY A 95 -7.48 13.85 -6.27
N HIS A 96 -6.15 13.98 -6.24
CA HIS A 96 -5.35 14.33 -7.38
C HIS A 96 -4.94 13.07 -8.14
N GLN A 97 -5.52 12.88 -9.33
CA GLN A 97 -5.18 11.78 -10.21
C GLN A 97 -4.14 12.24 -11.23
N PHE A 98 -2.97 11.57 -11.25
CA PHE A 98 -1.84 11.95 -12.11
C PHE A 98 -1.43 13.42 -11.98
N GLY A 99 -1.54 13.99 -10.77
CA GLY A 99 -1.21 15.38 -10.48
C GLY A 99 -2.33 16.40 -10.72
N ASN A 100 -3.49 15.97 -11.24
CA ASN A 100 -4.62 16.85 -11.52
C ASN A 100 -5.78 16.58 -10.56
N TRP A 101 -6.43 17.63 -10.05
CA TRP A 101 -7.61 17.47 -9.20
C TRP A 101 -8.76 16.80 -9.96
N ALA A 102 -9.22 15.63 -9.50
CA ALA A 102 -10.27 14.84 -10.15
C ALA A 102 -11.67 15.12 -9.60
N GLY A 103 -11.82 16.04 -8.65
CA GLY A 103 -13.09 16.28 -7.97
C GLY A 103 -13.48 15.14 -7.04
N GLN A 104 -14.78 14.85 -6.94
CA GLN A 104 -15.26 13.76 -6.10
C GLN A 104 -15.00 12.40 -6.74
N LEU A 105 -14.40 11.53 -5.94
CA LEU A 105 -14.22 10.11 -6.16
C LEU A 105 -15.13 9.37 -5.17
N GLY A 106 -14.54 8.76 -4.14
CA GLY A 106 -15.22 7.98 -3.11
C GLY A 106 -15.12 6.47 -3.38
N ASP A 107 -15.65 5.69 -2.45
CA ASP A 107 -15.70 4.24 -2.53
C ASP A 107 -16.67 3.80 -3.64
N GLY A 108 -16.22 3.88 -4.90
CA GLY A 108 -17.07 3.64 -6.08
C GLY A 108 -17.32 2.16 -6.39
N ARG A 109 -16.58 1.26 -5.74
CA ARG A 109 -16.75 -0.19 -5.83
C ARG A 109 -16.37 -0.88 -4.52
N ALA A 110 -16.35 -0.13 -3.43
CA ALA A 110 -16.00 -0.62 -2.11
C ALA A 110 -17.14 -0.29 -1.15
N ILE A 111 -17.42 -1.18 -0.22
CA ILE A 111 -18.43 -0.98 0.82
C ILE A 111 -17.82 -1.49 2.12
N ASN A 112 -17.68 -0.60 3.09
CA ASN A 112 -17.27 -0.93 4.45
C ASN A 112 -18.46 -1.60 5.14
N LEU A 113 -18.26 -2.76 5.77
CA LEU A 113 -19.31 -3.47 6.51
C LEU A 113 -19.46 -2.95 7.94
N GLY A 114 -18.37 -2.43 8.50
CA GLY A 114 -18.30 -1.94 9.87
C GLY A 114 -16.89 -2.05 10.43
N GLU A 115 -16.76 -1.65 11.69
CA GLU A 115 -15.51 -1.66 12.45
C GLU A 115 -15.63 -2.69 13.57
N VAL A 116 -14.77 -3.70 13.56
CA VAL A 116 -14.72 -4.73 14.61
C VAL A 116 -13.66 -4.40 15.65
N ILE A 117 -13.93 -4.75 16.90
CA ILE A 117 -12.96 -4.71 18.01
C ILE A 117 -12.56 -6.13 18.36
N ASN A 118 -11.25 -6.38 18.33
CA ASN A 118 -10.71 -7.67 18.77
C ASN A 118 -10.51 -7.69 20.30
N SER A 119 -10.15 -8.86 20.82
CA SER A 119 -9.93 -9.16 22.24
C SER A 119 -8.80 -8.34 22.87
N ASN A 120 -7.89 -7.80 22.05
CA ASN A 120 -6.83 -6.87 22.46
C ASN A 120 -7.29 -5.40 22.48
N GLY A 121 -8.56 -5.12 22.20
CA GLY A 121 -9.10 -3.76 22.11
C GLY A 121 -8.68 -3.01 20.84
N GLN A 122 -8.14 -3.71 19.83
CA GLN A 122 -7.73 -3.11 18.56
C GLN A 122 -8.91 -3.06 17.59
N ARG A 123 -9.00 -1.97 16.84
CA ARG A 123 -10.06 -1.73 15.86
C ARG A 123 -9.63 -2.11 14.45
N TRP A 124 -10.52 -2.77 13.72
CA TRP A 124 -10.31 -3.18 12.34
C TRP A 124 -11.58 -2.93 11.51
N MET A 125 -11.45 -2.13 10.46
CA MET A 125 -12.51 -1.93 9.49
C MET A 125 -12.51 -3.06 8.45
N LEU A 126 -13.69 -3.63 8.19
CA LEU A 126 -13.92 -4.64 7.15
C LEU A 126 -14.49 -3.97 5.91
N GLN A 127 -13.85 -4.12 4.75
CA GLN A 127 -14.28 -3.51 3.50
C GLN A 127 -14.36 -4.52 2.37
N LEU A 128 -15.54 -4.64 1.75
CA LEU A 128 -15.74 -5.46 0.57
C LEU A 128 -15.46 -4.65 -0.70
N LYS A 129 -14.47 -5.07 -1.48
CA LYS A 129 -14.17 -4.46 -2.79
C LYS A 129 -14.70 -5.35 -3.91
N GLY A 130 -15.53 -4.78 -4.77
CA GLY A 130 -16.33 -5.46 -5.79
C GLY A 130 -17.79 -5.71 -5.37
N ALA A 131 -18.25 -5.16 -4.24
CA ALA A 131 -19.54 -5.43 -3.63
C ALA A 131 -20.74 -4.69 -4.26
N GLY A 132 -20.56 -4.07 -5.43
CA GLY A 132 -21.61 -3.40 -6.18
C GLY A 132 -21.49 -1.88 -6.23
N PRO A 133 -22.40 -1.22 -6.96
CA PRO A 133 -22.38 0.21 -7.15
C PRO A 133 -22.76 0.99 -5.89
N THR A 134 -22.23 2.19 -5.77
CA THR A 134 -22.46 3.15 -4.70
C THR A 134 -22.76 4.53 -5.30
N PRO A 135 -23.09 5.54 -4.49
CA PRO A 135 -23.18 6.93 -4.96
C PRO A 135 -21.91 7.44 -5.66
N TYR A 136 -20.77 6.79 -5.37
CA TYR A 136 -19.43 7.16 -5.79
C TYR A 136 -18.93 6.42 -7.03
N SER A 137 -19.72 5.49 -7.61
CA SER A 137 -19.26 4.66 -8.75
C SER A 137 -18.99 5.44 -10.04
N ARG A 138 -19.37 6.71 -10.13
CA ARG A 138 -19.26 7.55 -11.35
C ARG A 138 -19.87 6.81 -12.55
N THR A 139 -19.06 6.42 -13.53
CA THR A 139 -19.49 5.67 -14.72
C THR A 139 -19.28 4.15 -14.59
N ALA A 140 -18.56 3.68 -13.57
CA ALA A 140 -18.22 2.27 -13.36
C ALA A 140 -19.37 1.46 -12.75
N ASP A 141 -19.36 0.15 -12.96
CA ASP A 141 -20.40 -0.78 -12.51
C ASP A 141 -20.35 -1.13 -11.01
N GLY A 142 -19.26 -0.81 -10.32
CA GLY A 142 -19.08 -1.13 -8.90
C GLY A 142 -18.61 -2.57 -8.62
N LEU A 143 -18.28 -3.34 -9.66
CA LEU A 143 -17.90 -4.75 -9.54
C LEU A 143 -16.39 -4.96 -9.70
N ALA A 144 -15.89 -6.10 -9.25
CA ALA A 144 -14.50 -6.54 -9.45
C ALA A 144 -14.46 -7.95 -10.07
N VAL A 145 -13.34 -8.25 -10.74
CA VAL A 145 -13.11 -9.55 -11.40
C VAL A 145 -12.09 -10.36 -10.62
N LEU A 146 -12.15 -11.68 -10.78
CA LEU A 146 -11.28 -12.63 -10.08
C LEU A 146 -9.80 -12.28 -10.21
N ARG A 147 -9.33 -11.94 -11.41
CA ARG A 147 -7.92 -11.61 -11.66
C ARG A 147 -7.43 -10.43 -10.81
N SER A 148 -8.19 -9.33 -10.73
CA SER A 148 -7.81 -8.18 -9.89
C SER A 148 -7.89 -8.54 -8.40
N SER A 149 -8.91 -9.30 -8.01
CA SER A 149 -9.14 -9.65 -6.60
C SER A 149 -8.08 -10.64 -6.08
N VAL A 150 -7.64 -11.59 -6.90
CA VAL A 150 -6.52 -12.51 -6.58
C VAL A 150 -5.22 -11.73 -6.38
N ARG A 151 -4.91 -10.78 -7.28
CA ARG A 151 -3.70 -9.96 -7.18
C ARG A 151 -3.70 -9.13 -5.88
N GLU A 152 -4.81 -8.49 -5.56
CA GLU A 152 -4.94 -7.71 -4.33
C GLU A 152 -4.87 -8.59 -3.07
N PHE A 153 -5.54 -9.74 -3.07
CA PHE A 153 -5.50 -10.71 -1.96
C PHE A 153 -4.05 -11.17 -1.69
N LEU A 154 -3.35 -11.65 -2.73
CA LEU A 154 -1.98 -12.16 -2.59
C LEU A 154 -0.99 -11.04 -2.22
N CYS A 155 -1.08 -9.88 -2.87
CA CYS A 155 -0.11 -8.81 -2.65
C CYS A 155 -0.24 -8.18 -1.27
N SER A 156 -1.47 -8.06 -0.75
CA SER A 156 -1.71 -7.56 0.61
C SER A 156 -0.95 -8.39 1.65
N GLU A 157 -1.04 -9.72 1.53
CA GLU A 157 -0.39 -10.63 2.48
C GLU A 157 1.12 -10.77 2.21
N ALA A 158 1.55 -10.75 0.95
CA ALA A 158 2.97 -10.73 0.60
C ALA A 158 3.68 -9.51 1.17
N MET A 159 3.09 -8.31 1.06
CA MET A 159 3.63 -7.08 1.63
C MET A 159 3.74 -7.16 3.15
N PHE A 160 2.73 -7.75 3.82
CA PHE A 160 2.76 -7.97 5.27
C PHE A 160 3.93 -8.87 5.68
N HIS A 161 4.11 -10.02 5.03
CA HIS A 161 5.20 -10.95 5.34
C HIS A 161 6.58 -10.44 4.94
N LEU A 162 6.66 -9.53 3.97
CA LEU A 162 7.88 -8.79 3.67
C LEU A 162 8.16 -7.69 4.70
N GLY A 163 7.28 -7.45 5.67
CA GLY A 163 7.42 -6.39 6.66
C GLY A 163 7.25 -5.00 6.06
N VAL A 164 6.37 -4.85 5.06
CA VAL A 164 5.95 -3.56 4.51
C VAL A 164 4.56 -3.22 5.06
N PRO A 165 4.34 -2.03 5.64
CA PRO A 165 3.02 -1.62 6.11
C PRO A 165 1.97 -1.68 4.99
N THR A 166 0.85 -2.36 5.24
CA THR A 166 -0.16 -2.66 4.22
C THR A 166 -1.54 -2.89 4.81
N THR A 167 -2.59 -2.64 4.03
CA THR A 167 -3.90 -3.26 4.28
C THR A 167 -3.79 -4.77 4.13
N ARG A 168 -4.58 -5.52 4.89
CA ARG A 168 -4.65 -6.98 4.88
C ARG A 168 -5.84 -7.48 4.07
N ALA A 169 -5.85 -8.74 3.70
CA ALA A 169 -6.95 -9.37 2.98
C ALA A 169 -7.47 -10.60 3.73
N LEU A 170 -8.72 -10.53 4.22
CA LEU A 170 -9.36 -11.64 4.94
C LEU A 170 -9.81 -12.74 3.99
N SER A 171 -10.47 -12.41 2.88
CA SER A 171 -11.11 -13.41 2.03
C SER A 171 -11.22 -13.01 0.57
N LEU A 172 -11.32 -14.04 -0.28
CA LEU A 172 -11.59 -13.95 -1.72
C LEU A 172 -12.78 -14.85 -2.06
N VAL A 173 -13.85 -14.25 -2.58
CA VAL A 173 -15.12 -14.93 -2.86
C VAL A 173 -15.52 -14.71 -4.32
N LEU A 174 -15.87 -15.78 -5.04
CA LEU A 174 -16.54 -15.68 -6.35
C LEU A 174 -18.00 -15.29 -6.18
N THR A 175 -18.54 -14.51 -7.11
CA THR A 175 -19.94 -14.04 -7.05
C THR A 175 -20.93 -14.98 -7.75
N GLY A 176 -20.44 -15.87 -8.61
CA GLY A 176 -21.26 -16.65 -9.54
C GLY A 176 -21.68 -15.86 -10.80
N GLU A 177 -21.26 -14.60 -10.92
CA GLU A 177 -21.60 -13.73 -12.04
C GLU A 177 -20.41 -13.51 -12.97
N GLN A 178 -20.69 -13.03 -14.19
CA GLN A 178 -19.67 -12.64 -15.17
C GLN A 178 -19.67 -11.12 -15.32
N VAL A 179 -18.49 -10.52 -15.31
CA VAL A 179 -18.29 -9.08 -15.38
C VAL A 179 -17.46 -8.76 -16.62
N VAL A 180 -17.89 -7.76 -17.39
CA VAL A 180 -17.20 -7.36 -18.62
C VAL A 180 -16.05 -6.41 -18.30
N ARG A 181 -14.83 -6.74 -18.72
CA ARG A 181 -13.65 -5.89 -18.54
C ARG A 181 -12.82 -5.86 -19.82
N ASP A 182 -12.25 -4.70 -20.08
CA ASP A 182 -11.15 -4.55 -21.03
C ASP A 182 -9.86 -4.51 -20.20
N MET A 183 -9.10 -5.61 -20.23
CA MET A 183 -7.92 -5.76 -19.37
C MET A 183 -6.79 -4.81 -19.76
N PHE A 184 -6.64 -4.53 -21.05
CA PHE A 184 -5.54 -3.74 -21.59
C PHE A 184 -5.96 -2.34 -22.04
N TYR A 185 -7.26 -2.01 -21.94
CA TYR A 185 -7.84 -0.77 -22.45
C TYR A 185 -7.60 -0.60 -23.96
N ASP A 186 -7.62 -1.70 -24.70
CA ASP A 186 -7.33 -1.76 -26.14
C ASP A 186 -8.60 -1.85 -27.02
N GLY A 187 -9.78 -1.79 -26.40
CA GLY A 187 -11.08 -1.87 -27.06
C GLY A 187 -11.65 -3.28 -27.18
N ASN A 188 -11.03 -4.31 -26.60
CA ASN A 188 -11.47 -5.71 -26.70
C ASN A 188 -11.97 -6.28 -25.35
N PRO A 189 -13.15 -5.86 -24.87
CA PRO A 189 -13.68 -6.32 -23.59
C PRO A 189 -14.04 -7.81 -23.60
N GLN A 190 -13.71 -8.51 -22.52
CA GLN A 190 -13.99 -9.91 -22.28
C GLN A 190 -14.85 -10.10 -21.02
N ARG A 191 -15.57 -11.21 -20.95
CA ARG A 191 -16.24 -11.63 -19.71
C ARG A 191 -15.24 -12.33 -18.80
N GLU A 192 -15.12 -11.87 -17.58
CA GLU A 192 -14.32 -12.48 -16.53
C GLU A 192 -15.22 -12.86 -15.33
N PRO A 193 -14.90 -13.91 -14.57
CA PRO A 193 -15.62 -14.22 -13.33
C PRO A 193 -15.60 -13.04 -12.35
N GLY A 194 -16.75 -12.68 -11.81
CA GLY A 194 -16.87 -11.69 -10.75
C GLY A 194 -16.32 -12.21 -9.42
N ALA A 195 -15.65 -11.34 -8.67
CA ALA A 195 -15.11 -11.69 -7.36
C ALA A 195 -15.12 -10.50 -6.41
N ILE A 196 -15.21 -10.80 -5.11
CA ILE A 196 -15.15 -9.84 -4.01
C ILE A 196 -13.95 -10.19 -3.13
N VAL A 197 -13.18 -9.17 -2.74
CA VAL A 197 -12.14 -9.31 -1.71
C VAL A 197 -12.58 -8.57 -0.45
N CYS A 198 -12.52 -9.23 0.70
CA CYS A 198 -12.69 -8.58 1.99
C CYS A 198 -11.33 -8.07 2.47
N ARG A 199 -11.18 -6.76 2.47
CA ARG A 199 -10.00 -6.02 2.93
C ARG A 199 -10.16 -5.69 4.40
N VAL A 200 -9.04 -5.68 5.12
CA VAL A 200 -8.98 -5.40 6.56
C VAL A 200 -7.88 -4.38 6.84
N ALA A 201 -8.19 -3.32 7.57
CA ALA A 201 -7.23 -2.30 7.98
C ALA A 201 -7.72 -1.61 9.26
N PRO A 202 -6.86 -0.95 10.05
CA PRO A 202 -7.35 -0.14 11.17
C PRO A 202 -8.28 0.97 10.68
N SER A 203 -7.96 1.55 9.52
CA SER A 203 -8.73 2.61 8.87
C SER A 203 -8.49 2.60 7.36
N PHE A 204 -9.52 2.92 6.59
CA PHE A 204 -9.43 3.17 5.14
C PHE A 204 -9.39 4.67 4.80
N THR A 205 -9.18 5.53 5.80
CA THR A 205 -9.03 6.98 5.62
C THR A 205 -7.79 7.29 4.78
N ARG A 206 -7.95 8.19 3.82
CA ARG A 206 -6.97 8.54 2.79
C ARG A 206 -6.73 10.05 2.77
N PHE A 207 -5.66 10.50 2.13
CA PHE A 207 -5.42 11.94 1.98
C PHE A 207 -6.60 12.62 1.26
N GLY A 208 -7.16 11.94 0.26
CA GLY A 208 -8.34 12.36 -0.49
C GLY A 208 -9.61 12.64 0.34
N ASN A 209 -9.76 12.04 1.53
CA ASN A 209 -10.90 12.32 2.42
C ASN A 209 -10.83 13.74 2.99
N PHE A 210 -9.62 14.24 3.27
CA PHE A 210 -9.40 15.60 3.73
C PHE A 210 -9.49 16.59 2.57
N GLU A 211 -8.87 16.24 1.43
CA GLU A 211 -8.84 17.11 0.24
C GLU A 211 -10.25 17.45 -0.29
N ILE A 212 -11.20 16.51 -0.27
CA ILE A 212 -12.55 16.80 -0.78
C ILE A 212 -13.28 17.84 0.08
N LEU A 213 -13.13 17.78 1.39
CA LEU A 213 -13.74 18.72 2.33
C LEU A 213 -13.09 20.10 2.18
N ALA A 214 -11.76 20.13 2.14
CA ALA A 214 -10.99 21.35 1.91
C ALA A 214 -11.33 22.02 0.56
N SER A 215 -11.43 21.24 -0.53
CA SER A 215 -11.77 21.76 -1.87
C SER A 215 -13.14 22.44 -1.93
N ARG A 216 -14.03 22.09 -0.98
CA ARG A 216 -15.39 22.61 -0.85
C ARG A 216 -15.50 23.69 0.22
N ARG A 217 -14.40 24.03 0.90
CA ARG A 217 -14.35 24.94 2.06
C ARG A 217 -15.25 24.48 3.21
N ASP A 218 -15.43 23.17 3.34
CA ASP A 218 -16.22 22.55 4.42
C ASP A 218 -15.33 22.32 5.64
N ASN A 219 -14.90 23.43 6.26
CA ASN A 219 -13.92 23.41 7.35
C ASN A 219 -14.48 22.73 8.61
N ASP A 220 -15.79 22.83 8.85
CA ASP A 220 -16.44 22.20 10.01
C ASP A 220 -16.33 20.67 9.94
N ASN A 221 -16.63 20.08 8.78
CA ASN A 221 -16.52 18.64 8.61
C ASN A 221 -15.07 18.19 8.45
N LEU A 222 -14.20 19.03 7.86
CA LEU A 222 -12.77 18.78 7.82
C LEU A 222 -12.19 18.65 9.24
N GLN A 223 -12.53 19.57 10.13
CA GLN A 223 -12.10 19.51 11.53
C GLN A 223 -12.64 18.26 12.24
N LYS A 224 -13.93 17.93 12.07
CA LYS A 224 -14.50 16.69 12.64
C LYS A 224 -13.77 15.44 12.17
N LEU A 225 -13.40 15.37 10.88
CA LEU A 225 -12.65 14.25 10.32
C LEU A 225 -11.24 14.17 10.92
N ILE A 226 -10.53 15.30 11.06
CA ILE A 226 -9.22 15.36 11.72
C ILE A 226 -9.32 14.88 13.17
N ASP A 227 -10.26 15.43 13.94
CA ASP A 227 -10.44 15.09 15.36
C ASP A 227 -10.83 13.62 15.56
N HIS A 228 -11.67 13.08 14.67
CA HIS A 228 -12.01 11.67 14.66
C HIS A 228 -10.79 10.80 14.35
N THR A 229 -10.06 11.13 13.28
CA THR A 229 -8.85 10.40 12.87
C THR A 229 -7.83 10.37 14.00
N ILE A 230 -7.57 11.49 14.68
CA ILE A 230 -6.64 11.52 15.81
C ILE A 230 -7.10 10.64 16.97
N ARG A 231 -8.39 10.74 17.35
CA ARG A 231 -8.92 9.97 18.49
C ARG A 231 -8.93 8.47 18.24
N VAL A 232 -9.21 8.05 17.01
CA VAL A 232 -9.40 6.63 16.66
C VAL A 232 -8.11 6.00 16.16
N ASP A 233 -7.41 6.67 15.23
CA ASP A 233 -6.27 6.12 14.51
C ASP A 233 -4.92 6.51 15.16
N PHE A 234 -4.86 7.59 15.94
CA PHE A 234 -3.65 8.09 16.62
C PHE A 234 -3.84 8.41 18.11
N PRO A 235 -4.50 7.54 18.90
CA PRO A 235 -4.86 7.85 20.29
C PRO A 235 -3.65 8.12 21.19
N HIS A 236 -2.46 7.60 20.85
CA HIS A 236 -1.21 7.82 21.58
C HIS A 236 -0.72 9.27 21.55
N LEU A 237 -1.24 10.10 20.63
CA LEU A 237 -0.87 11.51 20.54
C LEU A 237 -1.63 12.41 21.52
N GLY A 238 -2.72 11.91 22.12
CA GLY A 238 -3.59 12.64 23.03
C GLY A 238 -4.85 13.19 22.37
N ALA A 239 -5.59 14.03 23.11
CA ALA A 239 -6.82 14.64 22.60
C ALA A 239 -6.52 15.71 21.53
N PRO A 240 -7.41 15.90 20.53
CA PRO A 240 -7.26 16.94 19.50
C PRO A 240 -6.97 18.32 20.09
N SER A 241 -5.87 18.93 19.65
CA SER A 241 -5.43 20.29 19.98
C SER A 241 -4.48 20.78 18.89
N PRO A 242 -4.18 22.09 18.80
CA PRO A 242 -3.18 22.61 17.87
C PRO A 242 -1.82 21.91 17.96
N GLU A 243 -1.34 21.59 19.16
CA GLU A 243 -0.08 20.87 19.36
C GLU A 243 -0.16 19.42 18.88
N VAL A 244 -1.33 18.77 19.04
CA VAL A 244 -1.55 17.40 18.58
C VAL A 244 -1.69 17.33 17.06
N TYR A 245 -2.28 18.34 16.42
CA TYR A 245 -2.34 18.41 14.95
C TYR A 245 -0.94 18.45 14.32
N GLU A 246 -0.01 19.19 14.92
CA GLU A 246 1.39 19.20 14.48
C GLU A 246 2.02 17.81 14.60
N LYS A 247 1.90 17.17 15.78
CA LYS A 247 2.45 15.81 16.00
C LYS A 247 1.85 14.79 15.04
N TRP A 248 0.54 14.88 14.82
CA TRP A 248 -0.20 14.01 13.92
C TRP A 248 0.30 14.13 12.48
N PHE A 249 0.42 15.35 11.95
CA PHE A 249 0.94 15.55 10.60
C PHE A 249 2.39 15.11 10.46
N ALA A 250 3.23 15.37 11.47
CA ALA A 250 4.61 14.88 11.51
C ALA A 250 4.67 13.33 11.49
N GLU A 251 3.77 12.65 12.21
CA GLU A 251 3.68 11.19 12.21
C GLU A 251 3.24 10.64 10.85
N ILE A 252 2.24 11.25 10.19
CA ILE A 252 1.83 10.90 8.83
C ILE A 252 3.01 11.00 7.85
N CYS A 253 3.80 12.07 7.96
CA CYS A 253 4.98 12.26 7.13
C CYS A 253 6.01 11.14 7.36
N ARG A 254 6.27 10.78 8.62
CA ARG A 254 7.19 9.70 8.98
C ARG A 254 6.70 8.34 8.48
N THR A 255 5.46 7.96 8.77
CA THR A 255 4.92 6.64 8.37
C THR A 255 4.78 6.51 6.85
N THR A 256 4.49 7.62 6.15
CA THR A 256 4.55 7.65 4.68
C THR A 256 5.97 7.39 4.18
N ALA A 257 6.99 8.02 4.77
CA ALA A 257 8.38 7.74 4.41
C ALA A 257 8.76 6.27 4.67
N ASP A 258 8.40 5.71 5.82
CA ASP A 258 8.65 4.29 6.16
C ASP A 258 8.01 3.33 5.16
N MET A 259 6.76 3.60 4.75
CA MET A 259 6.05 2.84 3.72
C MET A 259 6.81 2.87 2.39
N ILE A 260 7.23 4.06 1.94
CA ILE A 260 7.96 4.20 0.67
C ILE A 260 9.33 3.52 0.75
N VAL A 261 10.07 3.65 1.85
CA VAL A 261 11.33 2.91 2.06
C VAL A 261 11.07 1.40 1.98
N GLY A 262 9.96 0.93 2.56
CA GLY A 262 9.48 -0.44 2.40
C GLY A 262 9.31 -0.84 0.94
N TRP A 263 8.69 0.00 0.11
CA TRP A 263 8.52 -0.24 -1.33
C TRP A 263 9.84 -0.30 -2.07
N MET A 264 10.71 0.68 -1.85
CA MET A 264 12.04 0.74 -2.47
C MET A 264 12.90 -0.46 -2.05
N ARG A 265 12.85 -0.90 -0.79
CA ARG A 265 13.63 -2.04 -0.30
C ARG A 265 13.37 -3.32 -1.09
N VAL A 266 12.11 -3.53 -1.48
CA VAL A 266 11.64 -4.78 -2.08
C VAL A 266 11.38 -4.66 -3.58
N GLY A 267 11.63 -3.50 -4.19
CA GLY A 267 11.43 -3.31 -5.63
C GLY A 267 9.96 -3.18 -6.01
N PHE A 268 9.08 -2.81 -5.09
CA PHE A 268 7.65 -2.67 -5.36
C PHE A 268 7.35 -1.33 -6.05
N VAL A 269 6.57 -1.39 -7.13
CA VAL A 269 6.03 -0.21 -7.82
C VAL A 269 4.51 -0.24 -7.72
N HIS A 270 3.95 0.76 -7.02
CA HIS A 270 2.51 0.84 -6.82
C HIS A 270 1.75 1.14 -8.12
N GLY A 271 2.35 1.94 -9.01
CA GLY A 271 1.80 2.30 -10.33
C GLY A 271 0.67 3.34 -10.34
N VAL A 272 0.03 3.66 -9.21
CA VAL A 272 -1.07 4.65 -9.11
C VAL A 272 -1.06 5.38 -7.76
N MET A 273 -0.03 6.17 -7.49
CA MET A 273 0.12 6.93 -6.25
C MET A 273 -0.66 8.26 -6.30
N ASN A 274 -1.95 8.18 -6.64
CA ASN A 274 -2.85 9.33 -6.50
C ASN A 274 -3.06 9.62 -5.00
N THR A 275 -3.45 10.85 -4.63
CA THR A 275 -3.70 11.19 -3.22
C THR A 275 -4.88 10.41 -2.62
N ASP A 276 -5.85 9.96 -3.45
CA ASP A 276 -6.88 9.01 -3.07
C ASP A 276 -6.38 7.57 -2.86
N ASN A 277 -5.10 7.28 -3.11
CA ASN A 277 -4.46 6.00 -2.79
C ASN A 277 -3.35 6.14 -1.75
N MET A 278 -3.30 7.26 -1.03
CA MET A 278 -2.39 7.44 0.10
C MET A 278 -3.16 7.27 1.41
N SER A 279 -2.87 6.20 2.14
CA SER A 279 -3.42 5.95 3.46
C SER A 279 -2.95 7.01 4.46
N ILE A 280 -3.84 7.48 5.32
CA ILE A 280 -3.46 8.40 6.41
C ILE A 280 -2.51 7.75 7.42
N LEU A 281 -2.51 6.41 7.51
CA LEU A 281 -1.69 5.61 8.42
C LEU A 281 -0.33 5.22 7.84
N GLY A 282 -0.04 5.57 6.58
CA GLY A 282 1.16 5.07 5.89
C GLY A 282 1.08 3.57 5.55
N LEU A 283 -0.11 3.08 5.19
CA LEU A 283 -0.31 1.71 4.71
C LEU A 283 -0.36 1.64 3.19
N THR A 284 0.29 0.62 2.61
CA THR A 284 0.09 0.25 1.21
C THR A 284 -1.37 -0.14 0.99
N ILE A 285 -2.03 0.49 0.03
CA ILE A 285 -3.48 0.43 -0.15
C ILE A 285 -3.85 0.48 -1.63
N ASP A 286 -4.91 -0.24 -2.05
CA ASP A 286 -5.47 -0.20 -3.42
C ASP A 286 -4.55 -0.79 -4.49
N TYR A 287 -4.33 -2.10 -4.39
CA TYR A 287 -3.53 -2.89 -5.32
C TYR A 287 -4.16 -2.99 -6.71
N GLY A 288 -3.87 -2.02 -7.57
CA GLY A 288 -4.28 -1.98 -8.97
C GLY A 288 -3.21 -2.52 -9.92
N PRO A 289 -2.70 -1.71 -10.85
CA PRO A 289 -1.63 -2.09 -11.77
C PRO A 289 -0.26 -1.97 -11.08
N TYR A 290 -0.10 -2.60 -9.92
CA TYR A 290 1.20 -2.69 -9.25
C TYR A 290 2.11 -3.71 -9.96
N GLY A 291 3.39 -3.69 -9.62
CA GLY A 291 4.33 -4.71 -10.03
C GLY A 291 5.59 -4.67 -9.18
N TRP A 292 6.42 -5.68 -9.34
CA TRP A 292 7.73 -5.78 -8.71
C TRP A 292 8.77 -5.63 -9.80
N LEU A 293 9.90 -5.01 -9.49
CA LEU A 293 11.05 -5.04 -10.37
C LEU A 293 11.45 -6.50 -10.62
N GLU A 294 11.61 -6.84 -11.89
CA GLU A 294 12.39 -7.99 -12.30
C GLU A 294 13.84 -7.50 -12.45
N ASP A 295 14.21 -6.97 -13.61
CA ASP A 295 15.46 -6.23 -13.74
C ASP A 295 15.42 -4.90 -12.96
N TYR A 296 16.57 -4.50 -12.43
CA TYR A 296 16.70 -3.22 -11.74
C TYR A 296 16.64 -2.04 -12.74
N ASP A 297 15.44 -1.53 -12.98
CA ASP A 297 15.21 -0.31 -13.76
C ASP A 297 14.53 0.80 -12.91
N PRO A 298 15.26 1.86 -12.53
CA PRO A 298 14.70 3.05 -11.89
C PRO A 298 13.55 3.72 -12.66
N ASN A 299 13.47 3.50 -13.98
CA ASN A 299 12.49 4.12 -14.85
C ASN A 299 11.26 3.26 -15.15
N TRP A 300 11.20 2.03 -14.62
CA TRP A 300 10.13 1.10 -14.92
C TRP A 300 8.82 1.46 -14.21
N THR A 301 7.70 1.27 -14.93
CA THR A 301 6.35 1.35 -14.39
C THR A 301 5.49 0.20 -14.90
N PRO A 302 4.76 -0.51 -14.03
CA PRO A 302 3.81 -1.56 -14.42
C PRO A 302 2.49 -1.01 -14.97
N ASN A 303 2.23 0.28 -14.78
CA ASN A 303 0.96 0.89 -15.17
C ASN A 303 0.99 1.31 -16.65
N THR A 304 0.32 0.53 -17.50
CA THR A 304 0.21 0.81 -18.94
C THR A 304 -0.43 2.16 -19.26
N THR A 305 -1.32 2.66 -18.40
CA THR A 305 -1.93 4.00 -18.57
C THR A 305 -0.98 5.15 -18.20
N ASP A 306 0.09 4.85 -17.47
CA ASP A 306 1.19 5.77 -17.14
C ASP A 306 2.41 5.56 -18.06
N ALA A 307 2.34 4.71 -19.09
CA ALA A 307 3.53 4.33 -19.86
C ALA A 307 4.25 5.52 -20.52
N ALA A 308 3.50 6.54 -20.93
CA ALA A 308 4.05 7.76 -21.55
C ALA A 308 4.56 8.77 -20.52
N GLY A 309 3.84 8.96 -19.41
CA GLY A 309 4.19 9.95 -18.38
C GLY A 309 5.23 9.45 -17.38
N ARG A 310 5.20 8.14 -17.10
CA ARG A 310 6.01 7.42 -16.11
C ARG A 310 6.06 8.16 -14.78
N ARG A 311 4.95 8.79 -14.39
CA ARG A 311 4.83 9.59 -13.17
C ARG A 311 5.09 8.73 -11.93
N TYR A 312 4.62 7.50 -11.96
CA TYR A 312 4.65 6.56 -10.83
C TYR A 312 5.69 5.45 -11.02
N ARG A 313 6.75 5.69 -11.81
CA ARG A 313 7.88 4.76 -11.98
C ARG A 313 8.64 4.56 -10.68
N TYR A 314 9.35 3.43 -10.58
CA TYR A 314 10.04 2.99 -9.37
C TYR A 314 10.86 4.09 -8.67
N GLY A 315 11.82 4.71 -9.37
CA GLY A 315 12.72 5.71 -8.80
C GLY A 315 12.05 7.06 -8.45
N GLN A 316 10.80 7.28 -8.88
CA GLN A 316 10.06 8.53 -8.67
C GLN A 316 9.10 8.47 -7.47
N GLN A 317 8.83 7.27 -6.93
CA GLN A 317 7.86 7.08 -5.84
C GLN A 317 8.14 7.96 -4.60
N PRO A 318 9.39 8.16 -4.14
CA PRO A 318 9.66 9.06 -3.01
C PRO A 318 9.23 10.51 -3.26
N GLN A 319 9.57 11.06 -4.42
CA GLN A 319 9.22 12.43 -4.77
C GLN A 319 7.71 12.61 -4.96
N ILE A 320 7.01 11.57 -5.46
CA ILE A 320 5.55 11.58 -5.54
C ILE A 320 4.92 11.53 -4.16
N ALA A 321 5.44 10.73 -3.23
CA ALA A 321 4.94 10.70 -1.86
C ALA A 321 5.11 12.07 -1.17
N MET A 322 6.25 12.73 -1.36
CA MET A 322 6.46 14.11 -0.91
C MET A 322 5.42 15.06 -1.51
N TRP A 323 5.18 14.97 -2.82
CA TRP A 323 4.17 15.79 -3.49
C TRP A 323 2.77 15.54 -2.92
N ASN A 324 2.40 14.28 -2.67
CA ASN A 324 1.12 13.92 -2.06
C ASN A 324 0.98 14.47 -0.62
N LEU A 325 2.05 14.44 0.17
CA LEU A 325 2.08 15.04 1.52
C LEU A 325 1.90 16.57 1.47
N VAL A 326 2.47 17.24 0.46
CA VAL A 326 2.24 18.67 0.23
C VAL A 326 0.76 18.94 -0.11
N GLN A 327 0.12 18.09 -0.92
CA GLN A 327 -1.31 18.24 -1.20
C GLN A 327 -2.17 18.03 0.05
N LEU A 328 -1.82 17.06 0.89
CA LEU A 328 -2.46 16.88 2.20
C LEU A 328 -2.25 18.10 3.09
N ALA A 329 -1.02 18.63 3.20
CA ALA A 329 -0.73 19.84 3.97
C ALA A 329 -1.59 21.02 3.51
N ASN A 330 -1.72 21.23 2.19
CA ASN A 330 -2.58 22.27 1.63
C ASN A 330 -4.05 22.08 2.02
N ALA A 331 -4.54 20.84 2.05
CA ALA A 331 -5.90 20.54 2.48
C ALA A 331 -6.12 20.79 3.98
N LEU A 332 -5.11 20.55 4.81
CA LEU A 332 -5.18 20.74 6.26
C LEU A 332 -4.94 22.19 6.70
N ALA A 333 -4.23 22.99 5.91
CA ALA A 333 -3.85 24.36 6.23
C ALA A 333 -4.99 25.26 6.76
N PRO A 334 -6.25 25.18 6.29
CA PRO A 334 -7.34 25.99 6.84
C PRO A 334 -7.68 25.72 8.32
N ILE A 335 -7.26 24.59 8.87
CA ILE A 335 -7.51 24.19 10.26
C ILE A 335 -6.34 24.57 11.18
N PHE A 336 -5.17 24.84 10.62
CA PHE A 336 -3.98 25.23 11.37
C PHE A 336 -3.89 26.74 11.51
N ASP A 337 -3.47 27.24 12.68
CA ASP A 337 -3.23 28.67 12.91
C ASP A 337 -2.07 29.23 12.05
N SER A 338 -1.18 28.36 11.59
CA SER A 338 -0.01 28.70 10.79
C SER A 338 0.40 27.50 9.93
N VAL A 339 1.04 27.76 8.79
CA VAL A 339 1.59 26.72 7.91
C VAL A 339 2.93 26.17 8.39
N VAL A 340 3.57 26.81 9.38
CA VAL A 340 4.90 26.42 9.85
C VAL A 340 4.97 24.97 10.36
N PRO A 341 4.01 24.46 11.18
CA PRO A 341 3.97 23.05 11.57
C PRO A 341 3.87 22.09 10.39
N LEU A 342 3.10 22.46 9.35
CA LEU A 342 2.97 21.66 8.13
C LEU A 342 4.29 21.62 7.36
N GLN A 343 4.96 22.76 7.20
CA GLN A 343 6.29 22.79 6.56
C GLN A 343 7.30 21.92 7.32
N ARG A 344 7.32 21.99 8.66
CA ARG A 344 8.18 21.12 9.49
C ARG A 344 7.92 19.63 9.24
N GLY A 345 6.66 19.23 9.07
CA GLY A 345 6.31 17.85 8.73
C GLY A 345 6.85 17.42 7.36
N ILE A 346 6.77 18.30 6.35
CA ILE A 346 7.33 18.03 5.01
C ILE A 346 8.87 17.94 5.06
N ASP A 347 9.53 18.80 5.83
CA ASP A 347 10.98 18.77 6.02
C ASP A 347 11.41 17.49 6.76
N LEU A 348 10.60 17.05 7.74
CA LEU A 348 10.79 15.77 8.43
C LEU A 348 10.69 14.59 7.47
N TYR A 349 9.71 14.55 6.55
CA TYR A 349 9.63 13.49 5.54
C TYR A 349 10.95 13.36 4.77
N SER A 350 11.50 14.49 4.30
CA SER A 350 12.71 14.49 3.47
C SER A 350 13.92 13.98 4.25
N THR A 351 14.08 14.44 5.50
CA THR A 351 15.20 14.04 6.36
C THR A 351 15.10 12.56 6.75
N HIS A 352 13.91 12.13 7.21
CA HIS A 352 13.64 10.77 7.65
C HIS A 352 13.75 9.77 6.49
N PHE A 353 13.19 10.07 5.31
CA PHE A 353 13.29 9.21 4.14
C PHE A 353 14.75 8.98 3.73
N ASN A 354 15.56 10.04 3.67
CA ASN A 354 16.97 9.93 3.29
C ASN A 354 17.75 9.05 4.28
N GLU A 355 17.59 9.28 5.58
CA GLU A 355 18.26 8.48 6.62
C GLU A 355 17.77 7.02 6.59
N ALA A 356 16.47 6.78 6.55
CA ALA A 356 15.89 5.44 6.50
C ALA A 356 16.29 4.68 5.21
N CYS A 357 16.40 5.37 4.07
CA CYS A 357 16.85 4.77 2.83
C CYS A 357 18.32 4.33 2.90
N GLN A 358 19.20 5.16 3.48
CA GLN A 358 20.61 4.78 3.66
C GLN A 358 20.76 3.59 4.61
N ASN A 359 20.05 3.61 5.74
CA ASN A 359 19.99 2.48 6.66
C ASN A 359 19.48 1.19 5.98
N MET A 360 18.45 1.32 5.15
CA MET A 360 17.87 0.19 4.42
C MET A 360 18.85 -0.40 3.40
N LEU A 361 19.54 0.44 2.62
CA LEU A 361 20.52 0.00 1.63
C LEU A 361 21.72 -0.69 2.30
N ALA A 362 22.25 -0.10 3.38
CA ALA A 362 23.29 -0.71 4.18
C ALA A 362 22.85 -2.07 4.75
N ALA A 363 21.63 -2.15 5.30
CA ALA A 363 21.10 -3.41 5.83
C ALA A 363 20.94 -4.49 4.76
N LYS A 364 20.58 -4.13 3.51
CA LYS A 364 20.54 -5.07 2.38
C LYS A 364 21.94 -5.61 2.02
N LEU A 365 22.99 -4.88 2.34
CA LEU A 365 24.39 -5.29 2.24
C LEU A 365 24.91 -6.00 3.51
N GLY A 366 24.07 -6.21 4.53
CA GLY A 366 24.49 -6.78 5.81
C GLY A 366 25.34 -5.82 6.66
N LEU A 367 25.26 -4.52 6.41
CA LEU A 367 26.01 -3.47 7.10
C LEU A 367 25.10 -2.68 8.05
N VAL A 368 25.71 -2.08 9.08
CA VAL A 368 25.11 -0.96 9.82
C VAL A 368 25.61 0.33 9.16
N TYR A 369 24.69 1.18 8.74
CA TYR A 369 25.02 2.44 8.06
C TYR A 369 25.82 3.37 8.98
N ASP A 370 26.90 3.94 8.44
CA ASP A 370 27.68 4.98 9.09
C ASP A 370 27.91 6.15 8.13
N ALA A 371 27.30 7.30 8.44
CA ALA A 371 27.40 8.50 7.61
C ALA A 371 28.81 9.13 7.57
N SER A 372 29.73 8.71 8.45
CA SER A 372 31.14 9.13 8.42
C SER A 372 31.99 8.30 7.45
N LEU A 373 31.44 7.19 6.95
CA LEU A 373 32.08 6.29 6.00
C LEU A 373 31.51 6.48 4.58
N ASP A 374 32.08 5.76 3.62
CA ASP A 374 31.73 5.82 2.19
C ASP A 374 30.51 4.94 1.83
N ASP A 375 29.65 4.62 2.80
CA ASP A 375 28.53 3.65 2.65
C ASP A 375 27.52 4.08 1.60
N LYS A 376 27.29 5.39 1.50
CA LYS A 376 26.40 5.95 0.49
C LYS A 376 26.95 5.71 -0.92
N ALA A 377 28.21 6.06 -1.17
CA ALA A 377 28.82 5.84 -2.49
C ALA A 377 28.89 4.36 -2.83
N LEU A 378 29.21 3.50 -1.85
CA LEU A 378 29.18 2.05 -2.01
C LEU A 378 27.80 1.54 -2.46
N SER A 379 26.72 2.09 -1.87
CA SER A 379 25.36 1.72 -2.25
C SER A 379 24.98 2.27 -3.62
N ASP A 380 25.29 3.53 -3.90
CA ASP A 380 25.00 4.17 -5.20
C ASP A 380 25.70 3.43 -6.35
N ASP A 381 26.99 3.10 -6.20
CA ASP A 381 27.76 2.36 -7.21
C ASP A 381 27.19 0.95 -7.46
N LEU A 382 26.62 0.30 -6.44
CA LEU A 382 25.94 -0.98 -6.64
C LEU A 382 24.66 -0.82 -7.47
N LEU A 383 23.87 0.20 -7.17
CA LEU A 383 22.64 0.47 -7.92
C LEU A 383 22.96 0.78 -9.39
N GLU A 384 24.03 1.53 -9.65
CA GLU A 384 24.54 1.78 -11.01
C GLU A 384 24.96 0.47 -11.71
N LEU A 385 25.69 -0.41 -11.01
CA LEU A 385 26.07 -1.73 -11.54
C LEU A 385 24.87 -2.61 -11.87
N MET A 386 23.82 -2.62 -11.03
CA MET A 386 22.61 -3.39 -11.29
C MET A 386 21.79 -2.79 -12.44
N GLN A 387 21.92 -1.49 -12.71
CA GLN A 387 21.23 -0.81 -13.81
C GLN A 387 21.96 -0.99 -15.16
N GLU A 388 23.29 -1.15 -15.15
CA GLU A 388 24.11 -1.25 -16.37
C GLU A 388 23.75 -2.48 -17.22
N ILE A 389 23.30 -3.56 -16.60
CA ILE A 389 22.89 -4.82 -17.25
C ILE A 389 21.59 -5.34 -16.63
N GLU A 390 20.86 -6.22 -17.32
CA GLU A 390 19.56 -6.74 -16.88
C GLU A 390 19.70 -7.66 -15.65
N THR A 391 19.75 -7.06 -14.46
CA THR A 391 20.01 -7.70 -13.17
C THR A 391 18.74 -7.81 -12.34
N ASP A 392 18.34 -9.03 -12.01
CA ASP A 392 17.29 -9.33 -11.05
C ASP A 392 17.68 -8.83 -9.65
N MET A 393 16.99 -7.80 -9.17
CA MET A 393 17.34 -7.16 -7.90
C MET A 393 17.20 -8.13 -6.72
N THR A 394 16.17 -8.98 -6.70
CA THR A 394 15.86 -9.84 -5.57
C THR A 394 16.85 -11.00 -5.49
N ILE A 395 17.13 -11.64 -6.62
CA ILE A 395 18.11 -12.73 -6.72
C ILE A 395 19.51 -12.19 -6.43
N PHE A 396 19.87 -11.00 -6.92
CA PHE A 396 21.17 -10.39 -6.65
C PHE A 396 21.44 -10.27 -5.15
N TYR A 397 20.57 -9.56 -4.41
CA TYR A 397 20.76 -9.40 -2.96
C TYR A 397 20.68 -10.74 -2.22
N ARG A 398 19.84 -11.68 -2.69
CA ARG A 398 19.74 -13.00 -2.05
C ARG A 398 21.01 -13.83 -2.24
N ARG A 399 21.62 -13.78 -3.42
CA ARG A 399 22.91 -14.43 -3.71
C ARG A 399 24.03 -13.76 -2.94
N LEU A 400 24.06 -12.42 -2.89
CA LEU A 400 25.03 -11.65 -2.11
C LEU A 400 25.04 -12.04 -0.63
N ALA A 401 23.88 -12.21 -0.01
CA ALA A 401 23.77 -12.63 1.40
C ALA A 401 24.35 -14.03 1.69
N THR A 402 24.57 -14.86 0.66
CA THR A 402 25.14 -16.21 0.78
C THR A 402 26.58 -16.31 0.30
N LEU A 403 27.11 -15.23 -0.29
CA LEU A 403 28.49 -15.16 -0.75
C LEU A 403 29.44 -15.21 0.46
N LYS A 404 30.44 -16.06 0.36
CA LYS A 404 31.52 -16.12 1.35
C LYS A 404 32.78 -15.49 0.76
N PHE A 405 33.41 -14.62 1.54
CA PHE A 405 34.62 -13.88 1.15
C PHE A 405 35.92 -14.65 1.44
N ASP A 406 35.83 -15.89 1.91
CA ASP A 406 36.94 -16.80 2.20
C ASP A 406 37.46 -17.48 0.93
N GLY A 407 37.96 -16.66 0.00
CA GLY A 407 38.94 -17.13 -0.97
C GLY A 407 40.12 -17.67 -0.18
N GLY A 408 40.30 -19.00 -0.16
CA GLY A 408 41.39 -19.63 0.57
C GLY A 408 42.73 -18.96 0.27
N VAL A 409 43.68 -19.07 1.21
CA VAL A 409 44.95 -18.30 1.30
C VAL A 409 45.82 -18.28 0.01
N ASN A 410 45.47 -19.03 -1.04
CA ASN A 410 46.17 -19.14 -2.32
C ASN A 410 45.31 -18.88 -3.59
N ALA A 411 44.11 -18.32 -3.49
CA ALA A 411 43.28 -18.03 -4.68
C ALA A 411 43.85 -16.85 -5.50
N SER A 412 43.92 -16.98 -6.83
CA SER A 412 44.29 -15.86 -7.70
C SER A 412 43.13 -14.87 -7.84
N GLU A 413 43.41 -13.61 -8.21
CA GLU A 413 42.38 -12.59 -8.46
C GLU A 413 41.34 -13.07 -9.49
N GLN A 414 41.80 -13.82 -10.51
CA GLN A 414 40.93 -14.39 -11.52
C GLN A 414 40.01 -15.49 -10.98
N ASP A 415 40.49 -16.30 -10.02
CA ASP A 415 39.67 -17.32 -9.37
C ASP A 415 38.59 -16.68 -8.50
N VAL A 416 38.94 -15.60 -7.80
CA VAL A 416 38.01 -14.81 -6.98
C VAL A 416 36.94 -14.18 -7.86
N GLU A 417 37.33 -13.50 -8.95
CA GLU A 417 36.38 -12.93 -9.93
C GLU A 417 35.44 -14.01 -10.47
N ASN A 418 35.98 -15.13 -10.93
CA ASN A 418 35.19 -16.23 -11.48
C ASN A 418 34.20 -16.80 -10.46
N ALA A 419 34.59 -16.91 -9.19
CA ALA A 419 33.71 -17.37 -8.13
C ALA A 419 32.54 -16.40 -7.90
N PHE A 420 32.80 -15.08 -7.84
CA PHE A 420 31.75 -14.09 -7.68
C PHE A 420 30.79 -14.05 -8.86
N VAL A 421 31.34 -14.06 -10.09
CA VAL A 421 30.54 -14.10 -11.31
C VAL A 421 29.66 -15.35 -11.34
N THR A 422 30.22 -16.51 -10.99
CA THR A 422 29.45 -17.76 -10.95
C THR A 422 28.33 -17.71 -9.91
N ALA A 423 28.61 -17.16 -8.73
CA ALA A 423 27.63 -17.08 -7.65
C ALA A 423 26.49 -16.08 -7.92
N LEU A 424 26.75 -15.04 -8.71
CA LEU A 424 25.77 -14.03 -9.09
C LEU A 424 25.09 -14.34 -10.44
N ALA A 425 25.50 -15.38 -11.15
CA ALA A 425 25.05 -15.69 -12.51
C ALA A 425 23.52 -15.76 -12.66
N ASP A 426 22.83 -16.33 -11.68
CA ASP A 426 21.36 -16.46 -11.69
C ASP A 426 20.63 -15.11 -11.60
N ALA A 427 21.32 -14.05 -11.18
CA ALA A 427 20.75 -12.71 -11.12
C ALA A 427 20.80 -12.00 -12.48
N TRP A 428 21.49 -12.50 -13.49
CA TRP A 428 21.61 -11.83 -14.79
C TRP A 428 20.76 -12.52 -15.84
N TYR A 429 19.74 -11.83 -16.35
CA TYR A 429 18.88 -12.39 -17.39
C TYR A 429 19.57 -12.51 -18.75
N LYS A 430 20.59 -11.68 -18.99
CA LYS A 430 21.40 -11.68 -20.22
C LYS A 430 22.89 -11.84 -19.90
N PRO A 431 23.39 -13.08 -19.74
CA PRO A 431 24.79 -13.34 -19.38
C PRO A 431 25.81 -12.71 -20.34
N GLU A 432 25.45 -12.51 -21.61
CA GLU A 432 26.29 -11.84 -22.61
C GLU A 432 26.59 -10.37 -22.30
N GLN A 433 25.78 -9.71 -21.44
CA GLN A 433 26.02 -8.34 -20.99
C GLN A 433 27.13 -8.26 -19.93
N VAL A 434 27.53 -9.39 -19.32
CA VAL A 434 28.61 -9.48 -18.32
C VAL A 434 29.98 -9.44 -19.01
N THR A 435 30.27 -8.30 -19.64
CA THR A 435 31.50 -8.04 -20.39
C THR A 435 32.73 -7.94 -19.49
N ALA A 436 33.93 -7.94 -20.09
CA ALA A 436 35.18 -7.71 -19.35
C ALA A 436 35.19 -6.34 -18.64
N GLU A 437 34.61 -5.31 -19.24
CA GLU A 437 34.51 -3.98 -18.63
C GLU A 437 33.60 -3.99 -17.40
N TYR A 438 32.44 -4.62 -17.51
CA TYR A 438 31.52 -4.78 -16.39
C TYR A 438 32.17 -5.54 -15.22
N ARG A 439 32.88 -6.64 -15.52
CA ARG A 439 33.60 -7.44 -14.52
C ARG A 439 34.63 -6.62 -13.74
N VAL A 440 35.35 -5.72 -14.40
CA VAL A 440 36.30 -4.81 -13.75
C VAL A 440 35.58 -3.90 -12.74
N LYS A 441 34.46 -3.29 -13.13
CA LYS A 441 33.67 -2.42 -12.23
C LYS A 441 33.09 -3.21 -11.06
N LEU A 442 32.54 -4.40 -11.33
CA LEU A 442 32.00 -5.32 -10.31
C LEU A 442 33.08 -5.70 -9.30
N MET A 443 34.28 -6.05 -9.75
CA MET A 443 35.39 -6.40 -8.85
C MET A 443 35.87 -5.22 -8.01
N GLN A 444 35.95 -4.02 -8.59
CA GLN A 444 36.26 -2.80 -7.82
C GLN A 444 35.23 -2.54 -6.72
N TRP A 445 33.94 -2.77 -7.01
CA TRP A 445 32.89 -2.67 -6.01
C TRP A 445 33.02 -3.76 -4.93
N ILE A 446 33.23 -5.02 -5.32
CA ILE A 446 33.41 -6.16 -4.40
C ILE A 446 34.57 -5.92 -3.42
N HIS A 447 35.70 -5.38 -3.91
CA HIS A 447 36.85 -5.08 -3.06
C HIS A 447 36.52 -4.05 -1.98
N ARG A 448 35.80 -2.97 -2.35
CA ARG A 448 35.35 -1.96 -1.40
C ARG A 448 34.31 -2.53 -0.42
N TYR A 449 33.35 -3.30 -0.93
CA TYR A 449 32.34 -3.94 -0.09
C TYR A 449 32.98 -4.88 0.93
N ARG A 450 33.94 -5.73 0.51
CA ARG A 450 34.67 -6.63 1.41
C ARG A 450 35.45 -5.85 2.47
N ALA A 451 36.21 -4.83 2.06
CA ALA A 451 36.94 -3.99 2.99
C ALA A 451 36.01 -3.34 4.03
N ARG A 452 34.79 -2.97 3.63
CA ARG A 452 33.77 -2.42 4.52
C ARG A 452 33.17 -3.45 5.48
N VAL A 453 32.97 -4.69 5.03
CA VAL A 453 32.52 -5.82 5.88
C VAL A 453 33.59 -6.14 6.94
N ASP A 454 34.85 -6.24 6.54
CA ASP A 454 35.97 -6.58 7.44
C ASP A 454 36.21 -5.52 8.55
N GLN A 455 35.77 -4.28 8.35
CA GLN A 455 35.84 -3.22 9.37
C GLN A 455 34.86 -3.41 10.54
N VAL A 456 33.81 -4.22 10.38
CA VAL A 456 32.73 -4.37 11.37
C VAL A 456 32.90 -5.61 12.25
N GLY A 457 33.70 -6.58 11.83
CA GLY A 457 33.89 -7.86 12.53
C GLY A 457 32.86 -8.90 12.11
#